data_AF-A0A3A0EEF6-F1
#
_entry.id   AF-A0A3A0EEF6-F1
#
_cell.length_a   1.000
_cell.length_b   1.000
_cell.length_c   1.000
_cell.angle_alpha   90.00
_cell.angle_beta   90.00
_cell.angle_gamma   90.00
#
_symmetry.space_group_name_H-M   'P 1'
#
loop_
_entity.id
_entity.type
_entity.pdbx_description
1 polymer ?
#
loop_
_entity_poly.entity_id
_entity_poly.type
_entity_poly.pdbx_seq_one_letter_code
_entity_poly.pdbx_strand_id
1 'polypeptide(L)'
;MTRLVKLAGVLAIMLAISADGTAAIKDFDGGAADGNLFLTPANWNDAIGADDDTVPGPADRAIINAGYTVQYLTADVTTLGSLIIGADWPTTGDVGTTGRLDMNDGKIIVTGGGDNFQLGRACCNGDGILVMFDDAELEIGGSDPVVGTRDNGVLDIGGTAAVYSTQGVDSYWRLGNYGPSFDQTPANPGGLQGNGLLSVHDNGSFRAHVIFIADNDATGEIRVADNGSVTLTGNLMPRPSGFQAGGAARVHMIGSNATLSAFNLESESLPGEVPTSYTFEADVSGVSPIVLQDAINITGNALTVSLTAFALPPLTKLTLFDGDQALAGNRIFGTFSSVTVNGVLNPANYTVIYDQAIGDIQLMRIPEPATALLLGLALAAACGVQQARRRSPQSA
;
A
#
# COMPACT_ATOMS: atom_id res chain seq x y z
N MET A 1 26.57 -42.23 37.22
CA MET A 1 25.21 -42.58 36.73
C MET A 1 24.29 -41.37 36.54
N THR A 2 24.40 -40.29 37.33
CA THR A 2 23.55 -39.08 37.23
C THR A 2 23.80 -38.18 36.00
N ARG A 3 24.93 -38.32 35.29
CA ARG A 3 25.21 -37.54 34.06
C ARG A 3 24.64 -38.17 32.77
N LEU A 4 24.36 -39.48 32.75
CA LEU A 4 23.75 -40.14 31.59
C LEU A 4 22.24 -39.88 31.48
N VAL A 5 21.55 -39.71 32.62
CA VAL A 5 20.10 -39.45 32.68
C VAL A 5 19.74 -38.04 32.16
N LYS A 6 20.65 -37.06 32.33
CA LYS A 6 20.44 -35.69 31.82
C LYS A 6 20.62 -35.57 30.31
N LEU A 7 21.50 -36.38 29.70
CA LEU A 7 21.67 -36.38 28.24
C LEU A 7 20.50 -37.06 27.51
N ALA A 8 19.95 -38.14 28.09
CA ALA A 8 18.76 -38.80 27.55
C ALA A 8 17.51 -37.93 27.63
N GLY A 9 17.35 -37.12 28.70
CA GLY A 9 16.24 -36.18 28.84
C GLY A 9 16.29 -35.01 27.85
N VAL A 10 17.47 -34.48 27.55
CA VAL A 10 17.64 -33.40 26.55
C VAL A 10 17.49 -33.94 25.13
N LEU A 11 17.96 -35.17 24.85
CA LEU A 11 17.79 -35.81 23.54
C LEU A 11 16.33 -36.21 23.27
N ALA A 12 15.58 -36.64 24.29
CA ALA A 12 14.15 -36.92 24.17
C ALA A 12 13.29 -35.66 23.98
N ILE A 13 13.69 -34.52 24.56
CA ILE A 13 13.03 -33.24 24.32
C ILE A 13 13.37 -32.70 22.91
N MET A 14 14.59 -32.93 22.40
CA MET A 14 14.92 -32.57 21.01
C MET A 14 14.26 -33.50 19.97
N LEU A 15 14.06 -34.77 20.28
CA LEU A 15 13.33 -35.71 19.41
C LEU A 15 11.80 -35.50 19.43
N ALA A 16 11.25 -34.85 20.46
CA ALA A 16 9.85 -34.44 20.50
C ALA A 16 9.58 -33.13 19.73
N ILE A 17 10.62 -32.38 19.38
CA ILE A 17 10.52 -31.19 18.50
C ILE A 17 10.73 -31.58 17.03
N SER A 18 11.36 -32.72 16.73
CA SER A 18 11.58 -33.18 15.35
C SER A 18 10.46 -34.08 14.80
N ALA A 19 9.30 -34.14 15.46
CA ALA A 19 8.07 -34.64 14.87
C ALA A 19 7.31 -33.48 14.21
N ASP A 20 8.03 -32.61 13.51
CA ASP A 20 7.44 -31.74 12.50
C ASP A 20 6.87 -32.67 11.43
N GLY A 21 5.58 -32.98 11.57
CA GLY A 21 4.78 -33.39 10.43
C GLY A 21 5.09 -32.40 9.31
N THR A 22 5.46 -32.91 8.15
CA THR A 22 5.68 -32.09 6.96
C THR A 22 4.49 -31.13 6.83
N ALA A 23 4.76 -29.82 6.84
CA ALA A 23 3.76 -28.79 6.60
C ALA A 23 2.83 -29.23 5.46
N ALA A 24 1.56 -29.47 5.76
CA ALA A 24 0.63 -29.93 4.73
C ALA A 24 0.30 -28.75 3.80
N ILE A 25 0.16 -29.05 2.51
CA ILE A 25 -0.40 -28.09 1.56
C ILE A 25 -1.89 -28.39 1.51
N LYS A 26 -2.69 -27.47 2.03
CA LYS A 26 -4.14 -27.56 2.07
C LYS A 26 -4.71 -26.70 0.96
N ASP A 27 -5.28 -27.36 -0.04
CA ASP A 27 -5.90 -26.72 -1.19
C ASP A 27 -7.41 -26.60 -0.97
N PHE A 28 -7.97 -25.42 -1.21
CA PHE A 28 -9.41 -25.23 -1.11
C PHE A 28 -10.10 -25.81 -2.34
N ASP A 29 -10.95 -26.80 -2.15
CA ASP A 29 -11.66 -27.48 -3.23
C ASP A 29 -13.19 -27.32 -3.15
N GLY A 30 -13.67 -26.59 -2.14
CA GLY A 30 -15.08 -26.30 -1.92
C GLY A 30 -15.92 -27.46 -1.42
N GLY A 31 -15.36 -28.67 -1.29
CA GLY A 31 -16.04 -29.83 -0.74
C GLY A 31 -17.36 -30.22 -1.41
N ALA A 32 -18.03 -31.23 -0.83
CA ALA A 32 -19.43 -31.55 -1.12
C ALA A 32 -20.42 -30.84 -0.17
N ALA A 33 -19.94 -29.90 0.65
CA ALA A 33 -20.71 -29.23 1.69
C ALA A 33 -21.34 -27.91 1.20
N ASP A 34 -22.38 -27.45 1.89
CA ASP A 34 -23.09 -26.23 1.54
C ASP A 34 -22.23 -24.99 1.85
N GLY A 35 -21.55 -24.49 0.82
CA GLY A 35 -20.93 -23.15 0.79
C GLY A 35 -19.40 -23.14 0.89
N ASN A 36 -18.80 -22.13 0.28
CA ASN A 36 -17.35 -21.93 0.27
C ASN A 36 -16.84 -21.32 1.59
N LEU A 37 -17.10 -21.98 2.73
CA LEU A 37 -16.71 -21.48 4.05
C LEU A 37 -15.28 -21.93 4.41
N PHE A 38 -14.45 -20.99 4.86
CA PHE A 38 -13.05 -21.23 5.20
C PHE A 38 -12.88 -22.24 6.35
N LEU A 39 -13.71 -22.18 7.39
CA LEU A 39 -13.59 -23.09 8.54
C LEU A 39 -14.34 -24.41 8.40
N THR A 40 -14.86 -24.73 7.21
CA THR A 40 -15.48 -26.03 6.97
C THR A 40 -14.40 -27.04 6.58
N PRO A 41 -14.13 -28.08 7.41
CA PRO A 41 -13.04 -29.02 7.14
C PRO A 41 -13.16 -29.72 5.78
N ALA A 42 -14.38 -30.07 5.38
CA ALA A 42 -14.67 -30.74 4.11
C ALA A 42 -14.40 -29.90 2.85
N ASN A 43 -14.03 -28.62 2.99
CA ASN A 43 -13.68 -27.75 1.86
C ASN A 43 -12.16 -27.70 1.60
N TRP A 44 -11.39 -28.47 2.36
CA TRP A 44 -9.94 -28.50 2.29
C TRP A 44 -9.46 -29.91 2.01
N ASN A 45 -8.55 -30.04 1.06
CA ASN A 45 -7.89 -31.29 0.77
C ASN A 45 -6.38 -31.20 1.00
N ASP A 46 -5.77 -32.25 1.56
CA ASP A 46 -4.32 -32.40 1.54
C ASP A 46 -3.88 -32.74 0.11
N ALA A 47 -3.06 -31.89 -0.46
CA ALA A 47 -2.66 -32.06 -1.84
C ALA A 47 -1.61 -33.18 -2.06
N ILE A 48 -1.12 -33.83 -0.99
CA ILE A 48 -0.12 -34.91 -1.05
C ILE A 48 -0.71 -36.28 -0.58
N GLY A 49 -1.93 -36.32 -0.04
CA GLY A 49 -2.56 -37.53 0.51
C GLY A 49 -4.08 -37.56 0.30
N ALA A 50 -4.69 -38.75 0.32
CA ALA A 50 -6.14 -38.88 0.12
C ALA A 50 -6.95 -38.21 1.25
N ASP A 51 -7.97 -37.44 0.88
CA ASP A 51 -9.13 -36.96 1.66
C ASP A 51 -8.83 -36.60 3.13
N ASP A 52 -7.94 -35.63 3.35
CA ASP A 52 -7.78 -35.02 4.66
C ASP A 52 -8.58 -33.71 4.73
N ASP A 53 -9.89 -33.89 4.92
CA ASP A 53 -10.92 -32.88 5.19
C ASP A 53 -10.67 -32.17 6.53
N THR A 54 -9.57 -31.41 6.61
CA THR A 54 -9.18 -30.65 7.80
C THR A 54 -8.83 -29.21 7.47
N VAL A 55 -9.32 -28.29 8.32
CA VAL A 55 -9.00 -26.86 8.22
C VAL A 55 -7.49 -26.68 8.43
N PRO A 56 -6.81 -25.87 7.59
CA PRO A 56 -5.37 -25.62 7.72
C PRO A 56 -5.03 -25.02 9.09
N GLY A 57 -3.98 -25.55 9.71
CA GLY A 57 -3.47 -25.12 11.00
C GLY A 57 -2.14 -24.36 10.94
N PRO A 58 -1.48 -24.14 12.11
CA PRO A 58 -0.29 -23.29 12.23
C PRO A 58 0.94 -23.77 11.45
N ALA A 59 1.01 -25.05 11.09
CA ALA A 59 2.10 -25.60 10.30
C ALA A 59 1.76 -25.64 8.79
N ASP A 60 0.51 -25.42 8.43
CA ASP A 60 0.01 -25.71 7.09
C ASP A 60 0.07 -24.50 6.17
N ARG A 61 0.16 -24.78 4.88
CA ARG A 61 0.00 -23.80 3.81
C ARG A 61 -1.41 -23.90 3.26
N ALA A 62 -2.23 -22.90 3.54
CA ALA A 62 -3.55 -22.73 2.95
C ALA A 62 -3.43 -22.11 1.56
N ILE A 63 -4.04 -22.74 0.56
CA ILE A 63 -4.11 -22.26 -0.82
C ILE A 63 -5.57 -22.07 -1.22
N ILE A 64 -5.87 -20.89 -1.78
CA ILE A 64 -7.18 -20.59 -2.39
C ILE A 64 -6.93 -20.23 -3.86
N ASN A 65 -7.50 -21.02 -4.76
CA ASN A 65 -7.31 -20.94 -6.21
C ASN A 65 -8.60 -21.43 -6.94
N ALA A 66 -8.46 -21.89 -8.18
CA ALA A 66 -9.50 -22.54 -8.99
C ALA A 66 -10.80 -21.74 -9.19
N GLY A 67 -10.74 -20.42 -9.02
CA GLY A 67 -11.87 -19.51 -9.10
C GLY A 67 -12.77 -19.52 -7.85
N TYR A 68 -12.35 -20.18 -6.77
CA TYR A 68 -13.11 -20.18 -5.53
C TYR A 68 -13.15 -18.79 -4.90
N THR A 69 -14.35 -18.42 -4.46
CA THR A 69 -14.58 -17.29 -3.56
C THR A 69 -14.92 -17.85 -2.18
N VAL A 70 -13.97 -17.77 -1.28
CA VAL A 70 -14.03 -18.34 0.07
C VAL A 70 -14.48 -17.26 1.05
N GLN A 71 -15.32 -17.64 2.00
CA GLN A 71 -15.88 -16.75 3.02
C GLN A 71 -15.34 -17.13 4.41
N TYR A 72 -14.83 -16.15 5.14
CA TYR A 72 -14.46 -16.25 6.55
C TYR A 72 -15.47 -15.44 7.39
N LEU A 73 -16.49 -16.15 7.89
CA LEU A 73 -17.69 -15.57 8.53
C LEU A 73 -17.80 -16.00 10.00
N THR A 74 -16.70 -15.92 10.72
CA THR A 74 -16.61 -16.35 12.12
C THR A 74 -15.84 -15.30 12.92
N ALA A 75 -16.12 -15.21 14.21
CA ALA A 75 -15.36 -14.38 15.15
C ALA A 75 -14.11 -15.11 15.70
N ASP A 76 -13.79 -16.31 15.19
CA ASP A 76 -12.67 -17.11 15.67
C ASP A 76 -11.31 -16.51 15.27
N VAL A 77 -10.27 -16.97 15.96
CA VAL A 77 -8.87 -16.74 15.58
C VAL A 77 -8.34 -18.00 14.92
N THR A 78 -7.85 -17.87 13.68
CA THR A 78 -7.18 -18.94 12.93
C THR A 78 -5.72 -18.60 12.76
N THR A 79 -4.85 -19.57 13.03
CA THR A 79 -3.41 -19.43 12.83
C THR A 79 -2.97 -20.37 11.73
N LEU A 80 -2.28 -19.81 10.74
CA LEU A 80 -1.78 -20.49 9.55
C LEU A 80 -0.26 -20.41 9.50
N GLY A 81 0.36 -21.44 8.92
CA GLY A 81 1.77 -21.37 8.55
C GLY A 81 1.96 -20.45 7.34
N SER A 82 1.10 -20.62 6.33
CA SER A 82 1.08 -19.80 5.12
C SER A 82 -0.34 -19.64 4.58
N LEU A 83 -0.61 -18.50 3.94
CA LEU A 83 -1.83 -18.21 3.20
C LEU A 83 -1.47 -17.68 1.81
N ILE A 84 -1.91 -18.38 0.77
CA ILE A 84 -1.67 -18.02 -0.62
C ILE A 84 -3.01 -17.98 -1.35
N ILE A 85 -3.28 -16.86 -2.03
CA ILE A 85 -4.51 -16.66 -2.80
C ILE A 85 -4.11 -16.37 -4.25
N GLY A 86 -4.66 -17.13 -5.20
CA GLY A 86 -4.26 -17.08 -6.60
C GLY A 86 -2.90 -17.77 -6.82
N ALA A 87 -2.89 -19.11 -6.85
CA ALA A 87 -1.67 -19.92 -6.82
C ALA A 87 -1.51 -20.85 -8.03
N ASP A 88 -0.27 -21.29 -8.25
CA ASP A 88 0.20 -22.23 -9.28
C ASP A 88 0.11 -23.67 -8.77
N TRP A 89 -0.98 -23.99 -8.07
CA TRP A 89 -1.19 -25.28 -7.43
C TRP A 89 -2.49 -25.92 -7.95
N PRO A 90 -2.59 -27.27 -8.08
CA PRO A 90 -1.57 -28.31 -7.85
C PRO A 90 -0.56 -28.47 -8.99
N THR A 91 -0.73 -27.72 -10.09
CA THR A 91 0.14 -27.82 -11.26
C THR A 91 1.44 -27.09 -11.03
N THR A 92 2.53 -27.81 -10.72
CA THR A 92 3.87 -27.20 -10.72
C THR A 92 4.18 -26.60 -12.09
N GLY A 93 4.21 -25.28 -12.19
CA GLY A 93 4.41 -24.52 -13.42
C GLY A 93 4.06 -23.05 -13.21
N ASP A 94 4.18 -22.23 -14.26
CA ASP A 94 3.93 -20.79 -14.08
C ASP A 94 2.44 -20.43 -14.06
N VAL A 95 1.58 -21.30 -14.62
CA VAL A 95 0.14 -21.03 -14.78
C VAL A 95 -0.61 -21.36 -13.49
N GLY A 96 -1.34 -20.39 -12.97
CA GLY A 96 -2.30 -20.60 -11.88
C GLY A 96 -3.71 -20.19 -12.22
N THR A 97 -4.54 -20.17 -11.20
CA THR A 97 -5.95 -19.79 -11.29
C THR A 97 -6.29 -18.81 -10.19
N THR A 98 -7.24 -17.93 -10.48
CA THR A 98 -7.72 -16.92 -9.54
C THR A 98 -8.19 -17.54 -8.23
N GLY A 99 -7.92 -16.86 -7.11
CA GLY A 99 -8.54 -17.15 -5.82
C GLY A 99 -9.07 -15.87 -5.19
N ARG A 100 -10.10 -16.02 -4.35
CA ARG A 100 -10.64 -14.93 -3.54
C ARG A 100 -10.96 -15.38 -2.12
N LEU A 101 -10.58 -14.56 -1.15
CA LEU A 101 -11.00 -14.68 0.25
C LEU A 101 -11.72 -13.39 0.67
N ASP A 102 -12.92 -13.54 1.20
CA ASP A 102 -13.70 -12.48 1.83
C ASP A 102 -13.74 -12.72 3.34
N MET A 103 -13.28 -11.74 4.11
CA MET A 103 -13.31 -11.74 5.57
C MET A 103 -14.22 -10.62 6.07
N ASN A 104 -15.23 -10.97 6.87
CA ASN A 104 -16.14 -9.99 7.48
C ASN A 104 -16.01 -9.95 9.02
N ASP A 105 -15.33 -10.90 9.63
CA ASP A 105 -15.15 -10.97 11.09
C ASP A 105 -13.93 -11.84 11.40
N GLY A 106 -13.55 -11.89 12.68
CA GLY A 106 -12.53 -12.76 13.22
C GLY A 106 -11.13 -12.40 12.76
N LYS A 107 -10.19 -13.33 12.96
CA LYS A 107 -8.77 -13.03 12.81
C LYS A 107 -8.01 -14.17 12.16
N ILE A 108 -7.22 -13.87 11.12
CA ILE A 108 -6.21 -14.77 10.58
C ILE A 108 -4.83 -14.29 11.00
N ILE A 109 -4.01 -15.18 11.56
CA ILE A 109 -2.60 -14.96 11.87
C ILE A 109 -1.78 -15.82 10.91
N VAL A 110 -0.98 -15.20 10.05
CA VAL A 110 -0.02 -15.91 9.21
C VAL A 110 1.35 -15.85 9.87
N THR A 111 1.78 -16.98 10.43
CA THR A 111 2.97 -17.05 11.30
C THR A 111 4.27 -17.25 10.54
N GLY A 112 4.20 -17.76 9.31
CA GLY A 112 5.37 -17.89 8.46
C GLY A 112 5.93 -16.53 8.02
N GLY A 113 7.26 -16.44 7.87
CA GLY A 113 7.93 -15.30 7.24
C GLY A 113 8.38 -15.56 5.81
N GLY A 114 8.79 -14.54 5.09
CA GLY A 114 9.02 -14.60 3.65
C GLY A 114 7.72 -14.66 2.86
N ASP A 115 7.75 -15.47 1.80
CA ASP A 115 6.66 -15.81 0.87
C ASP A 115 5.46 -16.56 1.48
N ASN A 116 5.23 -16.46 2.79
CA ASN A 116 4.17 -17.20 3.48
C ASN A 116 2.82 -16.48 3.44
N PHE A 117 2.77 -15.18 3.11
CA PHE A 117 1.55 -14.50 2.71
C PHE A 117 1.73 -13.93 1.30
N GLN A 118 0.93 -14.43 0.35
CA GLN A 118 1.05 -14.02 -1.06
C GLN A 118 -0.32 -13.91 -1.72
N LEU A 119 -0.54 -12.80 -2.42
CA LEU A 119 -1.69 -12.58 -3.30
C LEU A 119 -1.19 -12.48 -4.74
N GLY A 120 -1.77 -13.26 -5.65
CA GLY A 120 -1.36 -13.27 -7.05
C GLY A 120 -0.02 -13.97 -7.24
N ARG A 121 0.18 -15.12 -6.59
CA ARG A 121 1.43 -15.88 -6.59
C ARG A 121 1.75 -16.49 -7.95
N ALA A 122 0.76 -17.00 -8.64
CA ALA A 122 0.94 -17.60 -9.95
C ALA A 122 0.98 -16.55 -11.05
N CYS A 123 1.31 -16.95 -12.28
CA CYS A 123 1.12 -16.11 -13.46
C CYS A 123 -0.06 -16.58 -14.32
N CYS A 124 -0.41 -15.75 -15.31
CA CYS A 124 -1.38 -16.03 -16.37
C CYS A 124 -2.79 -16.38 -15.87
N ASN A 125 -3.49 -15.41 -15.28
CA ASN A 125 -4.82 -15.53 -14.64
C ASN A 125 -4.77 -16.07 -13.20
N GLY A 126 -3.64 -15.87 -12.53
CA GLY A 126 -3.39 -16.29 -11.15
C GLY A 126 -3.83 -15.28 -10.11
N ASP A 127 -4.82 -14.43 -10.39
CA ASP A 127 -5.16 -13.29 -9.55
C ASP A 127 -5.48 -13.71 -8.10
N GLY A 128 -4.92 -12.99 -7.13
CA GLY A 128 -5.17 -13.21 -5.71
C GLY A 128 -5.89 -12.03 -5.10
N ILE A 129 -7.08 -12.26 -4.56
CA ILE A 129 -7.89 -11.18 -4.00
C ILE A 129 -8.23 -11.50 -2.54
N LEU A 130 -7.83 -10.63 -1.63
CA LEU A 130 -8.29 -10.61 -0.25
C LEU A 130 -9.09 -9.33 -0.02
N VAL A 131 -10.33 -9.49 0.43
CA VAL A 131 -11.19 -8.38 0.82
C VAL A 131 -11.58 -8.54 2.28
N MET A 132 -11.41 -7.47 3.04
CA MET A 132 -11.65 -7.43 4.47
C MET A 132 -12.61 -6.29 4.80
N PHE A 133 -13.65 -6.60 5.56
CA PHE A 133 -14.66 -5.65 6.03
C PHE A 133 -15.00 -5.88 7.49
N ASP A 134 -15.75 -4.93 8.07
CA ASP A 134 -16.23 -4.97 9.45
C ASP A 134 -15.07 -5.29 10.42
N ASP A 135 -15.20 -6.25 11.34
CA ASP A 135 -14.19 -6.46 12.40
C ASP A 135 -13.09 -7.49 12.03
N ALA A 136 -12.89 -7.74 10.73
CA ALA A 136 -11.88 -8.68 10.25
C ALA A 136 -10.44 -8.20 10.53
N GLU A 137 -9.60 -9.11 11.03
CA GLU A 137 -8.18 -8.86 11.29
C GLU A 137 -7.25 -9.83 10.54
N LEU A 138 -6.16 -9.31 9.99
CA LEU A 138 -5.05 -10.08 9.44
C LEU A 138 -3.76 -9.65 10.13
N GLU A 139 -3.17 -10.58 10.87
CA GLU A 139 -1.86 -10.39 11.48
C GLU A 139 -0.79 -11.16 10.69
N ILE A 140 0.26 -10.46 10.27
CA ILE A 140 1.43 -11.08 9.64
C ILE A 140 2.58 -11.18 10.65
N GLY A 141 2.89 -12.41 11.04
CA GLY A 141 3.94 -12.74 12.01
C GLY A 141 5.36 -12.73 11.44
N GLY A 142 5.51 -12.73 10.12
CA GLY A 142 6.80 -12.76 9.46
C GLY A 142 7.13 -11.50 8.65
N SER A 143 8.27 -11.52 7.95
CA SER A 143 8.68 -10.47 7.01
C SER A 143 8.28 -10.80 5.57
N ASP A 144 8.28 -9.84 4.67
CA ASP A 144 8.10 -10.04 3.21
C ASP A 144 6.74 -10.58 2.71
N PRO A 145 5.58 -10.22 3.32
CA PRO A 145 4.29 -10.44 2.65
C PRO A 145 4.21 -9.70 1.32
N VAL A 146 3.61 -10.34 0.32
CA VAL A 146 3.55 -9.82 -1.05
C VAL A 146 2.12 -9.72 -1.56
N VAL A 147 1.77 -8.55 -2.10
CA VAL A 147 0.54 -8.34 -2.86
C VAL A 147 0.93 -8.11 -4.31
N GLY A 148 0.54 -9.01 -5.21
CA GLY A 148 0.91 -8.96 -6.62
C GLY A 148 2.27 -9.58 -6.89
N THR A 149 2.47 -10.85 -6.53
CA THR A 149 3.78 -11.50 -6.66
C THR A 149 4.18 -11.71 -8.13
N ARG A 150 3.33 -12.39 -8.91
CA ARG A 150 3.55 -12.71 -10.33
C ARG A 150 2.35 -12.31 -11.21
N ASP A 151 1.13 -12.26 -10.66
CA ASP A 151 -0.07 -11.73 -11.32
C ASP A 151 -0.71 -10.62 -10.48
N ASN A 152 -1.97 -10.27 -10.75
CA ASN A 152 -2.67 -9.26 -9.97
C ASN A 152 -2.94 -9.74 -8.55
N GLY A 153 -2.45 -9.00 -7.57
CA GLY A 153 -2.80 -9.15 -6.17
C GLY A 153 -3.57 -7.92 -5.70
N VAL A 154 -4.68 -8.15 -5.00
CA VAL A 154 -5.49 -7.09 -4.39
C VAL A 154 -5.70 -7.40 -2.92
N LEU A 155 -5.24 -6.50 -2.06
CA LEU A 155 -5.59 -6.43 -0.65
C LEU A 155 -6.48 -5.21 -0.44
N ASP A 156 -7.77 -5.46 -0.21
CA ASP A 156 -8.79 -4.43 -0.02
C ASP A 156 -9.29 -4.45 1.43
N ILE A 157 -9.15 -3.32 2.12
CA ILE A 157 -9.39 -3.20 3.57
C ILE A 157 -10.39 -2.06 3.77
N GLY A 158 -11.64 -2.43 4.06
CA GLY A 158 -12.75 -1.52 4.33
C GLY A 158 -13.35 -1.72 5.72
N GLY A 159 -14.36 -0.91 6.05
CA GLY A 159 -15.05 -1.02 7.34
C GLY A 159 -14.12 -0.80 8.53
N THR A 160 -14.28 -1.55 9.63
CA THR A 160 -13.38 -1.49 10.79
C THR A 160 -12.18 -2.44 10.68
N ALA A 161 -11.93 -3.02 9.50
CA ALA A 161 -10.99 -4.11 9.34
C ALA A 161 -9.54 -3.64 9.51
N ALA A 162 -8.67 -4.55 9.93
CA ALA A 162 -7.29 -4.22 10.23
C ALA A 162 -6.30 -5.25 9.67
N VAL A 163 -5.27 -4.76 9.00
CA VAL A 163 -4.08 -5.53 8.64
C VAL A 163 -2.88 -4.96 9.39
N TYR A 164 -2.15 -5.81 10.09
CA TYR A 164 -0.95 -5.37 10.78
C TYR A 164 0.13 -6.44 10.85
N SER A 165 1.37 -6.00 10.87
CA SER A 165 2.49 -6.86 11.22
C SER A 165 2.61 -7.02 12.73
N THR A 166 2.96 -8.22 13.19
CA THR A 166 3.16 -8.49 14.61
C THR A 166 4.18 -7.53 15.22
N GLN A 167 3.84 -6.98 16.38
CA GLN A 167 4.69 -6.00 17.06
C GLN A 167 6.08 -6.57 17.38
N GLY A 168 7.13 -5.81 17.07
CA GLY A 168 8.52 -6.21 17.31
C GLY A 168 9.12 -7.06 16.19
N VAL A 169 8.35 -7.35 15.14
CA VAL A 169 8.87 -7.91 13.88
C VAL A 169 9.09 -6.75 12.91
N ASP A 170 10.33 -6.53 12.49
CA ASP A 170 10.67 -5.60 11.40
C ASP A 170 10.27 -6.24 10.07
N SER A 171 8.96 -6.22 9.79
CA SER A 171 8.42 -6.71 8.52
C SER A 171 8.39 -5.60 7.48
N TYR A 172 8.86 -5.89 6.28
CA TYR A 172 8.59 -5.07 5.12
C TYR A 172 7.57 -5.77 4.22
N TRP A 173 6.67 -5.01 3.62
CA TRP A 173 5.70 -5.50 2.63
C TRP A 173 6.16 -5.16 1.22
N ARG A 174 5.75 -5.96 0.24
CA ARG A 174 5.92 -5.64 -1.19
C ARG A 174 4.58 -5.55 -1.89
N LEU A 175 4.40 -4.47 -2.65
CA LEU A 175 3.25 -4.26 -3.54
C LEU A 175 3.75 -4.28 -4.98
N GLY A 176 3.50 -5.38 -5.66
CA GLY A 176 4.10 -5.72 -6.94
C GLY A 176 5.54 -6.17 -6.78
N ASN A 177 5.85 -7.42 -7.15
CA ASN A 177 7.17 -8.02 -6.95
C ASN A 177 7.89 -8.46 -8.22
N TYR A 178 7.22 -9.14 -9.16
CA TYR A 178 7.83 -9.58 -10.42
C TYR A 178 6.96 -9.18 -11.61
N GLY A 179 7.45 -8.23 -12.41
CA GLY A 179 6.73 -7.71 -13.56
C GLY A 179 7.11 -8.30 -14.93
N PRO A 180 6.70 -7.63 -16.02
CA PRO A 180 6.75 -8.16 -17.39
C PRO A 180 8.13 -8.63 -17.86
N SER A 181 9.22 -8.00 -17.42
CA SER A 181 10.56 -8.42 -17.86
C SER A 181 11.10 -9.70 -17.20
N PHE A 182 10.50 -10.18 -16.11
CA PHE A 182 11.09 -11.24 -15.29
C PHE A 182 10.95 -12.65 -15.90
N ASP A 183 9.93 -12.89 -16.72
CA ASP A 183 9.60 -14.23 -17.25
C ASP A 183 9.01 -14.18 -18.67
N GLN A 184 9.51 -13.22 -19.47
CA GLN A 184 9.07 -13.09 -20.85
C GLN A 184 9.58 -14.28 -21.66
N THR A 185 8.67 -15.17 -22.04
CA THR A 185 8.97 -16.36 -22.85
C THR A 185 8.05 -16.42 -24.07
N PRO A 186 8.31 -17.28 -25.07
CA PRO A 186 7.36 -17.46 -26.17
C PRO A 186 5.97 -17.93 -25.72
N ALA A 187 5.88 -18.62 -24.57
CA ALA A 187 4.62 -19.05 -23.97
C ALA A 187 3.94 -17.95 -23.14
N ASN A 188 4.74 -16.99 -22.65
CA ASN A 188 4.28 -15.81 -21.94
C ASN A 188 4.91 -14.54 -22.53
N PRO A 189 4.46 -14.08 -23.72
CA PRO A 189 5.11 -12.98 -24.43
C PRO A 189 4.94 -11.62 -23.75
N GLY A 190 4.01 -11.51 -22.78
CA GLY A 190 3.83 -10.33 -21.93
C GLY A 190 4.59 -10.41 -20.60
N GLY A 191 5.19 -11.56 -20.28
CA GLY A 191 5.81 -11.83 -18.99
C GLY A 191 4.81 -11.80 -17.82
N LEU A 192 5.32 -11.62 -16.61
CA LEU A 192 4.50 -11.57 -15.40
C LEU A 192 3.76 -10.23 -15.34
N GLN A 193 2.59 -10.17 -14.70
CA GLN A 193 1.94 -8.87 -14.46
C GLN A 193 2.53 -8.25 -13.20
N GLY A 194 2.57 -9.03 -12.12
CA GLY A 194 3.08 -8.59 -10.81
C GLY A 194 2.38 -7.34 -10.29
N ASN A 195 1.10 -7.11 -10.61
CA ASN A 195 0.43 -5.88 -10.20
C ASN A 195 -0.06 -6.01 -8.76
N GLY A 196 0.45 -5.20 -7.84
CA GLY A 196 0.00 -5.16 -6.45
C GLY A 196 -0.88 -3.95 -6.15
N LEU A 197 -2.08 -4.16 -5.61
CA LEU A 197 -2.92 -3.09 -5.08
C LEU A 197 -3.18 -3.30 -3.58
N LEU A 198 -2.76 -2.32 -2.77
CA LEU A 198 -3.24 -2.13 -1.41
C LEU A 198 -4.28 -1.01 -1.43
N SER A 199 -5.52 -1.32 -1.09
CA SER A 199 -6.63 -0.37 -1.00
C SER A 199 -7.13 -0.32 0.44
N VAL A 200 -7.15 0.89 1.04
CA VAL A 200 -7.60 1.11 2.41
C VAL A 200 -8.64 2.23 2.42
N HIS A 201 -9.86 1.92 2.85
CA HIS A 201 -11.01 2.82 2.78
C HIS A 201 -12.01 2.55 3.91
N ASP A 202 -13.09 3.33 4.01
CA ASP A 202 -14.23 3.08 4.93
C ASP A 202 -13.89 2.83 6.42
N ASN A 203 -12.84 3.46 6.95
CA ASN A 203 -12.24 3.29 8.31
C ASN A 203 -11.29 2.09 8.48
N GLY A 204 -10.97 1.38 7.39
CA GLY A 204 -10.03 0.28 7.39
C GLY A 204 -8.63 0.75 7.77
N SER A 205 -7.83 -0.15 8.34
CA SER A 205 -6.49 0.19 8.82
C SER A 205 -5.42 -0.78 8.35
N PHE A 206 -4.28 -0.23 7.96
CA PHE A 206 -3.08 -0.97 7.60
C PHE A 206 -1.88 -0.45 8.39
N ARG A 207 -1.13 -1.34 9.04
CA ARG A 207 0.06 -0.99 9.80
C ARG A 207 1.24 -1.92 9.52
N ALA A 208 2.37 -1.34 9.14
CA ALA A 208 3.61 -2.08 8.91
C ALA A 208 4.85 -1.29 9.36
N HIS A 209 6.04 -1.91 9.21
CA HIS A 209 7.29 -1.18 9.34
C HIS A 209 7.65 -0.46 8.03
N VAL A 210 7.89 -1.20 6.95
CA VAL A 210 8.26 -0.66 5.63
C VAL A 210 7.31 -1.19 4.56
N ILE A 211 7.05 -0.39 3.52
CA ILE A 211 6.46 -0.88 2.26
C ILE A 211 7.40 -0.55 1.10
N PHE A 212 7.68 -1.55 0.26
CA PHE A 212 8.21 -1.40 -1.08
C PHE A 212 7.08 -1.46 -2.10
N ILE A 213 7.10 -0.56 -3.08
CA ILE A 213 6.10 -0.53 -4.17
C ILE A 213 6.83 -0.69 -5.50
N ALA A 214 6.32 -1.59 -6.35
CA ALA A 214 6.81 -1.88 -7.69
C ALA A 214 8.27 -2.40 -7.71
N ASP A 215 8.50 -3.55 -7.08
CA ASP A 215 9.79 -4.24 -7.11
C ASP A 215 9.95 -5.07 -8.41
N ASN A 216 11.18 -5.35 -8.83
CA ASN A 216 11.55 -6.12 -10.04
C ASN A 216 10.60 -5.97 -11.26
N ASP A 217 10.47 -4.74 -11.76
CA ASP A 217 9.67 -4.39 -12.95
C ASP A 217 8.15 -4.48 -12.80
N ALA A 218 7.66 -4.74 -11.60
CA ALA A 218 6.24 -4.85 -11.29
C ALA A 218 5.51 -3.49 -11.30
N THR A 219 4.18 -3.52 -11.22
CA THR A 219 3.38 -2.34 -10.91
C THR A 219 2.83 -2.45 -9.49
N GLY A 220 2.87 -1.37 -8.72
CA GLY A 220 2.31 -1.34 -7.38
C GLY A 220 1.54 -0.06 -7.11
N GLU A 221 0.41 -0.15 -6.41
CA GLU A 221 -0.39 0.99 -5.95
C GLU A 221 -0.74 0.84 -4.47
N ILE A 222 -0.49 1.91 -3.71
CA ILE A 222 -1.21 2.16 -2.45
C ILE A 222 -2.31 3.18 -2.74
N ARG A 223 -3.53 2.84 -2.35
CA ARG A 223 -4.69 3.72 -2.40
C ARG A 223 -5.26 3.89 -1.00
N VAL A 224 -5.40 5.13 -0.55
CA VAL A 224 -6.03 5.47 0.72
C VAL A 224 -7.17 6.45 0.47
N ALA A 225 -8.37 6.08 0.89
CA ALA A 225 -9.59 6.83 0.63
C ALA A 225 -10.47 6.93 1.89
N ASP A 226 -11.48 7.80 1.83
CA ASP A 226 -12.47 7.98 2.89
C ASP A 226 -11.80 8.18 4.25
N ASN A 227 -12.11 7.37 5.26
CA ASN A 227 -11.46 7.40 6.57
C ASN A 227 -10.37 6.31 6.72
N GLY A 228 -9.91 5.72 5.62
CA GLY A 228 -8.88 4.70 5.62
C GLY A 228 -7.55 5.20 6.19
N SER A 229 -6.80 4.30 6.84
CA SER A 229 -5.54 4.64 7.50
C SER A 229 -4.40 3.69 7.17
N VAL A 230 -3.28 4.25 6.69
CA VAL A 230 -2.02 3.56 6.50
C VAL A 230 -0.97 4.18 7.43
N THR A 231 -0.39 3.36 8.31
CA THR A 231 0.67 3.81 9.24
C THR A 231 1.91 2.95 9.09
N LEU A 232 3.01 3.59 8.69
CA LEU A 232 4.33 2.98 8.58
C LEU A 232 5.24 3.51 9.68
N THR A 233 5.84 2.61 10.45
CA THR A 233 6.82 2.99 11.48
C THR A 233 8.23 3.22 10.91
N GLY A 234 8.47 2.80 9.66
CA GLY A 234 9.68 3.01 8.89
C GLY A 234 9.35 3.69 7.55
N ASN A 235 10.05 3.27 6.49
CA ASN A 235 10.04 3.96 5.21
C ASN A 235 8.85 3.57 4.31
N LEU A 236 8.33 4.56 3.59
CA LEU A 236 7.61 4.36 2.34
C LEU A 236 8.63 4.39 1.19
N MET A 237 8.77 3.27 0.45
CA MET A 237 9.81 3.10 -0.57
C MET A 237 9.22 2.72 -1.93
N PRO A 238 8.61 3.67 -2.67
CA PRO A 238 8.17 3.43 -4.03
C PRO A 238 9.38 3.39 -4.96
N ARG A 239 9.54 2.28 -5.68
CA ARG A 239 10.70 1.96 -6.53
C ARG A 239 12.04 2.10 -5.77
N PRO A 240 12.43 1.12 -4.92
CA PRO A 240 13.79 1.09 -4.39
C PRO A 240 14.80 1.13 -5.56
N SER A 241 15.87 1.90 -5.42
CA SER A 241 16.78 2.22 -6.55
C SER A 241 17.51 1.00 -7.11
N GLY A 242 17.72 0.99 -8.44
CA GLY A 242 18.54 -0.03 -9.14
C GLY A 242 17.81 -0.97 -10.10
N PHE A 243 16.55 -0.71 -10.47
CA PHE A 243 15.69 -1.69 -11.14
C PHE A 243 15.11 -1.25 -12.50
N GLN A 244 14.62 -2.24 -13.25
CA GLN A 244 14.29 -2.25 -14.67
C GLN A 244 13.24 -1.19 -15.09
N ALA A 245 13.26 -0.83 -16.39
CA ALA A 245 12.60 0.36 -16.91
C ALA A 245 11.06 0.30 -17.02
N GLY A 246 10.42 -0.85 -16.84
CA GLY A 246 9.00 -1.08 -17.12
C GLY A 246 8.05 -0.96 -15.92
N GLY A 247 8.54 -1.17 -14.70
CA GLY A 247 7.70 -1.12 -13.49
C GLY A 247 7.21 0.29 -13.13
N ALA A 248 6.05 0.38 -12.46
CA ALA A 248 5.43 1.65 -12.07
C ALA A 248 4.89 1.62 -10.63
N ALA A 249 5.32 2.56 -9.79
CA ALA A 249 4.78 2.73 -8.45
C ALA A 249 3.79 3.90 -8.40
N ARG A 250 2.71 3.73 -7.64
CA ARG A 250 1.72 4.78 -7.39
C ARG A 250 1.34 4.88 -5.92
N VAL A 251 1.23 6.11 -5.43
CA VAL A 251 0.61 6.44 -4.15
C VAL A 251 -0.58 7.35 -4.44
N HIS A 252 -1.77 6.95 -4.01
CA HIS A 252 -3.02 7.63 -4.33
C HIS A 252 -3.79 7.98 -3.04
N MET A 253 -3.85 9.27 -2.75
CA MET A 253 -4.63 9.83 -1.64
C MET A 253 -5.95 10.39 -2.17
N ILE A 254 -7.07 9.97 -1.59
CA ILE A 254 -8.42 10.36 -2.02
C ILE A 254 -9.18 10.97 -0.83
N GLY A 255 -9.59 12.23 -0.97
CA GLY A 255 -10.39 12.95 0.02
C GLY A 255 -9.61 13.51 1.20
N SER A 256 -10.31 14.25 2.06
CA SER A 256 -9.74 15.02 3.17
C SER A 256 -9.61 14.25 4.49
N ASN A 257 -10.07 13.00 4.54
CA ASN A 257 -10.09 12.20 5.77
C ASN A 257 -9.14 10.99 5.72
N ALA A 258 -8.59 10.67 4.54
CA ALA A 258 -7.63 9.59 4.37
C ALA A 258 -6.37 9.89 5.18
N THR A 259 -5.73 8.88 5.75
CA THR A 259 -4.47 9.09 6.49
C THR A 259 -3.38 8.16 5.98
N LEU A 260 -2.24 8.73 5.61
CA LEU A 260 -1.03 7.99 5.31
C LEU A 260 0.12 8.65 6.06
N SER A 261 0.76 7.88 6.94
CA SER A 261 1.95 8.33 7.66
C SER A 261 3.11 7.36 7.50
N ALA A 262 4.32 7.89 7.40
CA ALA A 262 5.55 7.11 7.38
C ALA A 262 6.68 7.85 8.10
N PHE A 263 7.76 7.13 8.42
CA PHE A 263 8.96 7.74 8.97
C PHE A 263 9.69 8.57 7.91
N ASN A 264 10.02 7.96 6.77
CA ASN A 264 10.64 8.62 5.62
C ASN A 264 9.90 8.29 4.33
N LEU A 265 10.09 9.16 3.32
CA LEU A 265 9.81 8.85 1.92
C LEU A 265 11.12 8.74 1.15
N GLU A 266 11.37 7.56 0.58
CA GLU A 266 12.49 7.31 -0.32
C GLU A 266 11.98 6.98 -1.71
N SER A 267 11.94 7.99 -2.59
CA SER A 267 11.42 7.82 -3.93
C SER A 267 12.21 8.60 -4.96
N GLU A 268 12.94 7.86 -5.78
CA GLU A 268 13.74 8.41 -6.89
C GLU A 268 13.38 7.66 -8.18
N SER A 269 13.10 8.42 -9.23
CA SER A 269 12.97 7.89 -10.59
C SER A 269 14.08 8.45 -11.46
N LEU A 270 14.89 7.56 -12.06
CA LEU A 270 16.02 7.95 -12.90
C LEU A 270 15.57 8.26 -14.35
N PRO A 271 16.37 9.01 -15.13
CA PRO A 271 16.08 9.23 -16.54
C PRO A 271 15.95 7.92 -17.32
N GLY A 272 14.80 7.73 -17.99
CA GLY A 272 14.49 6.53 -18.77
C GLY A 272 13.62 5.50 -18.05
N GLU A 273 13.35 5.72 -16.76
CA GLU A 273 12.40 4.91 -15.98
C GLU A 273 10.97 5.50 -16.06
N VAL A 274 9.96 4.67 -15.84
CA VAL A 274 8.58 5.14 -15.61
C VAL A 274 8.52 5.85 -14.26
N PRO A 275 8.18 7.15 -14.20
CA PRO A 275 8.19 7.87 -12.93
C PRO A 275 7.20 7.31 -11.92
N THR A 276 7.61 7.20 -10.65
CA THR A 276 6.67 7.00 -9.54
C THR A 276 5.63 8.13 -9.57
N SER A 277 4.36 7.76 -9.45
CA SER A 277 3.24 8.72 -9.47
C SER A 277 2.68 8.95 -8.07
N TYR A 278 2.53 10.21 -7.69
CA TYR A 278 1.78 10.64 -6.52
C TYR A 278 0.50 11.30 -7.01
N THR A 279 -0.64 10.73 -6.65
CA THR A 279 -1.95 11.26 -7.01
C THR A 279 -2.69 11.73 -5.76
N PHE A 280 -3.21 12.95 -5.83
CA PHE A 280 -4.08 13.52 -4.81
C PHE A 280 -5.42 13.86 -5.46
N GLU A 281 -6.49 13.20 -5.04
CA GLU A 281 -7.85 13.48 -5.50
C GLU A 281 -8.62 14.19 -4.39
N ALA A 282 -8.82 15.50 -4.57
CA ALA A 282 -9.49 16.31 -3.57
C ALA A 282 -11.01 16.11 -3.62
N ASP A 283 -11.63 15.94 -2.46
CA ASP A 283 -13.06 16.02 -2.25
C ASP A 283 -13.50 17.48 -1.99
N VAL A 284 -14.74 17.69 -1.54
CA VAL A 284 -15.27 19.03 -1.25
C VAL A 284 -14.52 19.80 -0.14
N SER A 285 -13.79 19.08 0.71
CA SER A 285 -13.04 19.61 1.85
C SER A 285 -11.53 19.70 1.57
N GLY A 286 -11.05 19.05 0.50
CA GLY A 286 -9.67 19.10 0.04
C GLY A 286 -9.07 17.70 -0.06
N VAL A 287 -7.79 17.58 0.27
CA VAL A 287 -7.10 16.28 0.34
C VAL A 287 -6.23 16.26 1.60
N SER A 288 -6.10 15.09 2.21
CA SER A 288 -5.14 14.90 3.29
C SER A 288 -3.70 14.84 2.76
N PRO A 289 -2.73 15.42 3.48
CA PRO A 289 -1.34 15.25 3.14
C PRO A 289 -0.85 13.84 3.51
N ILE A 290 0.23 13.42 2.85
CA ILE A 290 1.09 12.34 3.34
C ILE A 290 1.95 12.91 4.47
N VAL A 291 1.84 12.34 5.67
CA VAL A 291 2.57 12.80 6.86
C VAL A 291 3.90 12.06 6.98
N LEU A 292 5.00 12.79 7.08
CA LEU A 292 6.36 12.24 7.11
C LEU A 292 7.10 12.77 8.33
N GLN A 293 7.75 11.88 9.09
CA GLN A 293 8.45 12.27 10.30
C GLN A 293 9.84 12.87 10.01
N ASP A 294 10.54 12.39 8.99
CA ASP A 294 11.91 12.82 8.72
C ASP A 294 12.10 13.28 7.26
N ALA A 295 12.72 12.48 6.39
CA ALA A 295 13.15 12.97 5.08
C ALA A 295 12.11 12.74 3.98
N ILE A 296 12.05 13.68 3.04
CA ILE A 296 11.22 13.58 1.83
C ILE A 296 12.15 13.55 0.62
N ASN A 297 12.40 12.37 0.03
CA ASN A 297 13.08 12.25 -1.25
C ASN A 297 12.08 11.94 -2.36
N ILE A 298 11.98 12.84 -3.35
CA ILE A 298 10.98 12.79 -4.43
C ILE A 298 11.57 13.05 -5.83
N THR A 299 12.84 12.73 -6.03
CA THR A 299 13.58 13.08 -7.24
C THR A 299 13.00 12.40 -8.48
N GLY A 300 12.61 13.18 -9.49
CA GLY A 300 12.23 12.63 -10.81
C GLY A 300 10.80 12.08 -10.93
N ASN A 301 10.01 12.16 -9.86
CA ASN A 301 8.66 11.60 -9.78
C ASN A 301 7.59 12.47 -10.48
N ALA A 302 6.40 11.91 -10.70
CA ALA A 302 5.25 12.63 -11.24
C ALA A 302 4.23 12.98 -10.15
N LEU A 303 3.72 14.20 -10.17
CA LEU A 303 2.63 14.66 -9.29
C LEU A 303 1.36 14.91 -10.11
N THR A 304 0.24 14.34 -9.67
CA THR A 304 -1.10 14.64 -10.19
C THR A 304 -2.00 15.10 -9.05
N VAL A 305 -2.66 16.24 -9.24
CA VAL A 305 -3.66 16.76 -8.29
C VAL A 305 -4.98 16.98 -9.02
N SER A 306 -6.02 16.27 -8.63
CA SER A 306 -7.39 16.49 -9.11
C SER A 306 -8.12 17.43 -8.17
N LEU A 307 -8.50 18.61 -8.68
CA LEU A 307 -9.28 19.62 -7.97
C LEU A 307 -10.74 19.64 -8.46
N THR A 308 -11.21 18.55 -9.05
CA THR A 308 -12.53 18.47 -9.69
C THR A 308 -13.68 18.76 -8.72
N ALA A 309 -13.55 18.32 -7.46
CA ALA A 309 -14.52 18.61 -6.40
C ALA A 309 -14.08 19.72 -5.43
N PHE A 310 -12.90 20.32 -5.64
CA PHE A 310 -12.31 21.28 -4.70
C PHE A 310 -11.83 22.57 -5.39
N ALA A 311 -12.38 23.71 -4.98
CA ALA A 311 -11.94 25.00 -5.50
C ALA A 311 -10.85 25.62 -4.60
N LEU A 312 -9.57 25.45 -4.94
CA LEU A 312 -8.47 26.13 -4.23
C LEU A 312 -8.53 27.66 -4.44
N PRO A 313 -8.75 28.48 -3.40
CA PRO A 313 -8.80 29.93 -3.56
C PRO A 313 -7.43 30.53 -3.95
N PRO A 314 -7.37 31.68 -4.64
CA PRO A 314 -6.11 32.34 -4.96
C PRO A 314 -5.30 32.65 -3.70
N LEU A 315 -3.96 32.51 -3.79
CA LEU A 315 -3.01 32.73 -2.68
C LEU A 315 -3.18 31.78 -1.48
N THR A 316 -3.99 30.74 -1.61
CA THR A 316 -4.06 29.67 -0.62
C THR A 316 -3.20 28.49 -1.05
N LYS A 317 -2.81 27.69 -0.05
CA LYS A 317 -1.96 26.53 -0.17
C LYS A 317 -2.76 25.29 0.20
N LEU A 318 -2.54 24.21 -0.52
CA LEU A 318 -3.00 22.86 -0.20
C LEU A 318 -1.76 22.02 0.10
N THR A 319 -1.61 21.57 1.35
CA THR A 319 -0.48 20.71 1.75
C THR A 319 -0.72 19.30 1.20
N LEU A 320 0.27 18.78 0.48
CA LEU A 320 0.24 17.45 -0.13
C LEU A 320 1.18 16.49 0.62
N PHE A 321 2.29 17.03 1.11
CA PHE A 321 3.21 16.34 2.01
C PHE A 321 3.45 17.24 3.20
N ASP A 322 3.25 16.69 4.39
CA ASP A 322 3.40 17.37 5.68
C ASP A 322 4.60 16.77 6.40
N GLY A 323 5.68 17.54 6.50
CA GLY A 323 6.91 17.13 7.16
C GLY A 323 6.89 17.55 8.63
N ASP A 324 7.23 16.66 9.55
CA ASP A 324 7.35 17.02 10.97
C ASP A 324 8.51 18.00 11.17
N GLN A 325 8.18 19.27 11.43
CA GLN A 325 9.15 20.35 11.66
C GLN A 325 10.20 20.04 12.73
N ALA A 326 9.90 19.15 13.70
CA ALA A 326 10.85 18.78 14.75
C ALA A 326 12.04 17.96 14.22
N LEU A 327 11.87 17.27 13.10
CA LEU A 327 12.83 16.31 12.56
C LEU A 327 13.15 16.58 11.07
N ALA A 328 12.16 16.95 10.27
CA ALA A 328 12.17 17.13 8.81
C ALA A 328 12.63 18.50 8.28
N GLY A 329 12.87 19.50 9.15
CA GLY A 329 13.33 20.83 8.71
C GLY A 329 14.59 20.75 7.83
N ASN A 330 14.55 21.35 6.63
CA ASN A 330 15.56 21.29 5.55
C ASN A 330 15.84 19.89 4.97
N ARG A 331 14.85 18.98 4.93
CA ARG A 331 15.03 17.60 4.43
C ARG A 331 14.15 17.21 3.24
N ILE A 332 13.71 18.19 2.45
CA ILE A 332 13.12 17.90 1.13
C ILE A 332 14.25 17.79 0.10
N PHE A 333 14.39 16.61 -0.50
CA PHE A 333 15.38 16.30 -1.51
C PHE A 333 14.69 16.03 -2.85
N GLY A 334 15.16 16.72 -3.90
CA GLY A 334 14.63 16.56 -5.25
C GLY A 334 13.40 17.40 -5.56
N THR A 335 12.85 17.17 -6.73
CA THR A 335 11.63 17.82 -7.25
C THR A 335 10.88 16.85 -8.15
N PHE A 336 9.57 17.05 -8.28
CA PHE A 336 8.79 16.38 -9.31
C PHE A 336 9.31 16.75 -10.72
N SER A 337 9.41 15.76 -11.60
CA SER A 337 9.72 15.92 -13.02
C SER A 337 8.53 16.42 -13.82
N SER A 338 7.31 16.15 -13.34
CA SER A 338 6.06 16.62 -13.93
C SER A 338 5.01 16.91 -12.87
N VAL A 339 4.19 17.92 -13.13
CA VAL A 339 3.06 18.31 -12.29
C VAL A 339 1.84 18.51 -13.18
N THR A 340 0.77 17.77 -12.87
CA THR A 340 -0.52 17.88 -13.57
C THR A 340 -1.59 18.30 -12.58
N VAL A 341 -2.35 19.35 -12.90
CA VAL A 341 -3.50 19.81 -12.11
C VAL A 341 -4.76 19.70 -12.95
N ASN A 342 -5.67 18.82 -12.53
CA ASN A 342 -6.92 18.52 -13.21
C ASN A 342 -8.11 19.22 -12.54
N GLY A 343 -9.23 19.33 -13.25
CA GLY A 343 -10.47 19.92 -12.70
C GLY A 343 -10.48 21.45 -12.62
N VAL A 344 -9.54 22.12 -13.31
CA VAL A 344 -9.40 23.59 -13.30
C VAL A 344 -9.36 24.16 -14.72
N LEU A 345 -9.85 25.39 -14.89
CA LEU A 345 -9.87 26.06 -16.20
C LEU A 345 -8.48 26.44 -16.71
N ASN A 346 -7.56 26.79 -15.82
CA ASN A 346 -6.21 27.20 -16.17
C ASN A 346 -5.18 26.57 -15.23
N PRO A 347 -4.68 25.36 -15.56
CA PRO A 347 -3.68 24.65 -14.76
C PRO A 347 -2.37 25.44 -14.59
N ALA A 348 -2.04 26.36 -15.51
CA ALA A 348 -0.85 27.20 -15.40
C ALA A 348 -0.89 28.21 -14.23
N ASN A 349 -2.07 28.40 -13.61
CA ASN A 349 -2.21 29.20 -12.40
C ASN A 349 -1.83 28.44 -11.12
N TYR A 350 -1.26 27.25 -11.22
CA TYR A 350 -0.91 26.42 -10.08
C TYR A 350 0.59 26.12 -10.10
N THR A 351 1.21 26.18 -8.92
CA THR A 351 2.63 25.89 -8.74
C THR A 351 2.84 25.03 -7.51
N VAL A 352 3.84 24.17 -7.55
CA VAL A 352 4.31 23.45 -6.37
C VAL A 352 5.31 24.32 -5.63
N ILE A 353 5.14 24.41 -4.32
CA ILE A 353 6.03 25.08 -3.39
C ILE A 353 6.69 24.02 -2.51
N TYR A 354 8.01 24.03 -2.48
CA TYR A 354 8.83 23.20 -1.59
C TYR A 354 9.25 24.08 -0.41
N ASP A 355 8.53 23.99 0.70
CA ASP A 355 8.80 24.78 1.89
C ASP A 355 9.85 24.09 2.76
N GLN A 356 11.12 24.28 2.41
CA GLN A 356 12.26 23.67 3.10
C GLN A 356 12.33 24.02 4.59
N ALA A 357 11.81 25.18 5.01
CA ALA A 357 11.86 25.61 6.40
C ALA A 357 10.96 24.73 7.29
N ILE A 358 9.83 24.29 6.73
CA ILE A 358 8.82 23.50 7.42
C ILE A 358 8.94 22.01 7.09
N GLY A 359 9.43 21.66 5.90
CA GLY A 359 9.42 20.29 5.39
C GLY A 359 8.19 19.96 4.55
N ASP A 360 7.40 20.96 4.15
CA ASP A 360 6.16 20.74 3.40
C ASP A 360 6.36 20.79 1.89
N ILE A 361 5.52 20.03 1.18
CA ILE A 361 5.29 20.20 -0.25
C ILE A 361 3.82 20.59 -0.46
N GLN A 362 3.61 21.74 -1.10
CA GLN A 362 2.31 22.38 -1.18
C GLN A 362 1.95 22.73 -2.62
N LEU A 363 0.68 22.61 -2.98
CA LEU A 363 0.12 23.21 -4.20
C LEU A 363 -0.41 24.60 -3.88
N MET A 364 -0.01 25.62 -4.64
CA MET A 364 -0.49 26.99 -4.48
C MET A 364 -1.11 27.49 -5.77
N ARG A 365 -2.26 28.15 -5.66
CA ARG A 365 -2.87 28.88 -6.78
C ARG A 365 -2.34 30.31 -6.84
N ILE A 366 -1.59 30.63 -7.89
CA ILE A 366 -1.16 32.01 -8.18
C ILE A 366 -2.32 32.82 -8.78
N PRO A 367 -2.47 34.11 -8.41
CA PRO A 367 -3.46 34.99 -9.01
C PRO A 367 -3.23 35.12 -10.52
N GLU A 368 -4.32 35.21 -11.28
CA GLU A 368 -4.20 35.53 -12.71
C GLU A 368 -3.50 36.88 -12.89
N PRO A 369 -2.69 37.06 -13.96
CA PRO A 369 -1.94 38.29 -14.20
C PRO A 369 -2.81 39.55 -14.18
N ALA A 370 -4.03 39.46 -14.70
CA ALA A 370 -5.01 40.55 -14.67
C ALA A 370 -5.47 40.89 -13.24
N THR A 371 -5.66 39.86 -12.40
CA THR A 371 -6.05 40.02 -10.99
C THR A 371 -4.89 40.61 -10.18
N ALA A 372 -3.65 40.19 -10.44
CA ALA A 372 -2.45 40.75 -9.84
C ALA A 372 -2.27 42.24 -10.21
N LEU A 373 -2.52 42.60 -11.47
CA LEU A 373 -2.50 43.99 -11.94
C LEU A 373 -3.58 44.85 -11.26
N LEU A 374 -4.81 44.34 -11.15
CA LEU A 374 -5.91 45.01 -10.46
C LEU A 374 -5.63 45.21 -8.96
N LEU A 375 -5.08 44.21 -8.29
CA LEU A 375 -4.60 44.31 -6.90
C LEU A 375 -3.49 45.36 -6.76
N GLY A 376 -2.52 45.36 -7.67
CA GLY A 376 -1.45 46.35 -7.72
C GLY A 376 -1.97 47.78 -7.90
N LEU A 377 -2.94 47.97 -8.81
CA LEU A 377 -3.59 49.26 -9.04
C LEU A 377 -4.42 49.73 -7.85
N ALA A 378 -5.13 48.80 -7.18
CA ALA A 378 -5.90 49.11 -5.98
C ALA A 378 -5.01 49.52 -4.81
N LEU A 379 -3.88 48.85 -4.60
CA LEU A 379 -2.87 49.22 -3.60
C LEU A 379 -2.23 50.58 -3.91
N ALA A 380 -1.88 50.83 -5.17
CA ALA A 380 -1.33 52.12 -5.60
C ALA A 380 -2.32 53.27 -5.36
N ALA A 381 -3.61 53.05 -5.65
CA ALA A 381 -4.68 54.02 -5.38
C ALA A 381 -4.88 54.25 -3.88
N ALA A 382 -4.86 53.20 -3.05
CA ALA A 382 -4.98 53.31 -1.59
C ALA A 382 -3.81 54.10 -0.96
N CYS A 383 -2.58 53.84 -1.41
CA CYS A 383 -1.40 54.62 -1.02
C CYS A 383 -1.51 56.09 -1.47
N GLY A 384 -1.98 56.34 -2.70
CA GLY A 384 -2.20 57.69 -3.21
C GLY A 384 -3.24 58.49 -2.40
N VAL A 385 -4.33 57.84 -1.97
CA VAL A 385 -5.38 58.46 -1.14
C VAL A 385 -4.89 58.77 0.28
N GLN A 386 -4.06 57.90 0.89
CA GLN A 386 -3.43 58.19 2.19
C GLN A 386 -2.42 59.35 2.10
N GLN A 387 -1.66 59.43 1.01
CA GLN A 387 -0.67 60.50 0.81
C GLN A 387 -1.35 61.86 0.55
N ALA A 388 -2.51 61.87 -0.11
CA ALA A 388 -3.34 63.06 -0.31
C ALA A 388 -3.95 63.58 1.01
N ARG A 389 -4.41 62.70 1.91
CA ARG A 389 -4.96 63.10 3.22
C ARG A 389 -3.92 63.72 4.17
N ARG A 390 -2.64 63.34 4.07
CA ARG A 390 -1.55 63.96 4.85
C ARG A 390 -1.14 65.35 4.35
N ARG A 391 -1.61 65.78 3.18
CA ARG A 391 -1.33 67.11 2.60
C ARG A 391 -2.51 68.09 2.71
N SER A 392 -3.47 67.84 3.59
CA SER A 392 -4.45 68.85 4.00
C SER A 392 -3.72 69.97 4.76
N PRO A 393 -3.65 71.21 4.25
CA PRO A 393 -3.16 72.33 5.03
C PRO A 393 -4.12 72.55 6.19
N GLN A 394 -3.61 72.60 7.42
CA GLN A 394 -4.34 73.24 8.51
C GLN A 394 -4.43 74.73 8.15
N SER A 395 -5.56 75.14 7.58
CA SER A 395 -5.92 76.56 7.52
C SER A 395 -6.28 77.02 8.93
N ALA A 396 -5.59 78.06 9.38
CA ALA A 396 -5.83 78.82 10.59
C ALA A 396 -7.22 79.47 10.62
#